data_AF-A0A7J4E3K6-F1
#
_entry.id   AF-A0A7J4E3K6-F1
#
_cell.length_a   1.000
_cell.length_b   1.000
_cell.length_c   1.000
_cell.angle_alpha   90.00
_cell.angle_beta   90.00
_cell.angle_gamma   90.00
#
_symmetry.space_group_name_H-M   'P 1'
#
loop_
_entity.id
_entity.type
_entity.pdbx_description
1 polymer ?
#
loop_
_entity_poly.entity_id
_entity_poly.type
_entity_poly.pdbx_seq_one_letter_code
_entity_poly.pdbx_strand_id
1 'polypeptide(L)'
;MEPGIVERVLKLNELADSIFEMAVNALFAQDYELAERVLEKSQEMEPLENEAVTYILERGLEMEDLVNLRLTLVSIKRVSEYAGDIAEVVLNLTVDKAVSQVP
;
A
#
# COMPACT_ATOMS: atom_id res chain seq x y z
N MET A 1 -16.11 8.10 17.45
CA MET A 1 -14.95 8.45 16.61
C MET A 1 -15.41 9.51 15.60
N GLU A 2 -14.63 10.57 15.40
CA GLU A 2 -14.96 11.64 14.46
C GLU A 2 -15.01 11.08 13.01
N PRO A 3 -16.02 11.43 12.20
CA PRO A 3 -16.22 10.81 10.88
C PRO A 3 -15.03 10.93 9.93
N GLY A 4 -14.31 12.04 9.95
CA GLY A 4 -13.15 12.27 9.08
C GLY A 4 -11.92 11.42 9.43
N ILE A 5 -11.78 10.95 10.67
CA ILE A 5 -10.78 9.92 11.04
C ILE A 5 -11.12 8.59 10.38
N VAL A 6 -12.40 8.16 10.46
CA VAL A 6 -12.85 6.90 9.85
C VAL A 6 -12.62 6.94 8.34
N GLU A 7 -13.01 8.04 7.68
CA GLU A 7 -12.85 8.22 6.24
C GLU A 7 -11.39 8.05 5.79
N ARG A 8 -10.44 8.61 6.54
CA ARG A 8 -9.00 8.51 6.23
C ARG A 8 -8.44 7.11 6.42
N VAL A 9 -8.84 6.43 7.49
CA VAL A 9 -8.46 5.04 7.73
C VAL A 9 -8.99 4.17 6.59
N LEU A 10 -10.24 4.36 6.18
CA LEU A 10 -10.85 3.61 5.06
C LEU A 10 -10.13 3.90 3.74
N LYS A 11 -9.87 5.15 3.42
CA LYS A 11 -9.15 5.53 2.19
C LYS A 11 -7.74 4.92 2.13
N LEU A 12 -7.03 4.90 3.26
CA LEU A 12 -5.71 4.25 3.36
C LEU A 12 -5.82 2.74 3.16
N ASN A 13 -6.86 2.13 3.74
CA ASN A 13 -7.12 0.70 3.63
C ASN A 13 -7.49 0.29 2.19
N GLU A 14 -8.40 1.01 1.53
CA GLU A 14 -8.80 0.77 0.15
C GLU A 14 -7.60 0.78 -0.82
N LEU A 15 -6.65 1.71 -0.62
CA LEU A 15 -5.44 1.74 -1.43
C LEU A 15 -4.54 0.54 -1.14
N ALA A 16 -4.31 0.20 0.14
CA ALA A 16 -3.50 -0.95 0.52
C ALA A 16 -4.09 -2.28 0.01
N ASP A 17 -5.41 -2.47 0.13
CA ASP A 17 -6.13 -3.63 -0.39
C ASP A 17 -6.00 -3.73 -1.91
N SER A 18 -6.14 -2.61 -2.63
CA SER A 18 -5.97 -2.57 -4.09
C SER A 18 -4.56 -2.98 -4.51
N ILE A 19 -3.53 -2.48 -3.82
CA ILE A 19 -2.12 -2.81 -4.10
C ILE A 19 -1.85 -4.29 -3.81
N PHE A 20 -2.37 -4.79 -2.68
CA PHE A 20 -2.24 -6.20 -2.31
C PHE A 20 -2.90 -7.13 -3.32
N GLU A 21 -4.14 -6.83 -3.74
CA GLU A 21 -4.84 -7.62 -4.76
C GLU A 21 -4.08 -7.62 -6.09
N MET A 22 -3.57 -6.46 -6.53
CA MET A 22 -2.73 -6.36 -7.73
C MET A 22 -1.46 -7.21 -7.62
N ALA A 23 -0.78 -7.19 -6.47
CA ALA A 23 0.45 -7.97 -6.25
C ALA A 23 0.18 -9.49 -6.30
N VAL A 24 -0.90 -9.94 -5.65
CA VAL A 24 -1.30 -11.34 -5.66
C VAL A 24 -1.68 -11.78 -7.08
N ASN A 25 -2.41 -10.95 -7.82
CA ASN A 25 -2.75 -11.24 -9.21
C ASN A 25 -1.51 -11.29 -10.11
N ALA A 26 -0.56 -10.36 -9.94
CA ALA A 26 0.72 -10.37 -10.66
C ALA A 26 1.50 -11.67 -10.40
N LEU A 27 1.52 -12.12 -9.15
CA LEU A 27 2.20 -13.35 -8.77
C LEU A 27 1.58 -14.59 -9.41
N PHE A 28 0.25 -14.75 -9.35
CA PHE A 28 -0.42 -15.89 -9.94
C PHE A 28 -0.34 -15.90 -11.47
N ALA A 29 -0.45 -14.73 -12.10
CA ALA A 29 -0.36 -14.60 -13.54
C ALA A 29 1.09 -14.60 -14.07
N GLN A 30 2.09 -14.44 -13.19
CA GLN A 30 3.47 -14.12 -13.56
C GLN A 30 3.54 -12.90 -14.49
N ASP A 31 2.77 -11.86 -14.17
CA ASP A 31 2.62 -10.66 -14.98
C ASP A 31 3.63 -9.59 -14.55
N TYR A 32 4.68 -9.40 -15.38
CA TYR A 32 5.76 -8.44 -15.15
C TYR A 32 5.24 -6.99 -15.12
N GLU A 33 4.38 -6.61 -16.07
CA GLU A 33 3.86 -5.24 -16.18
C GLU A 33 2.89 -4.91 -15.04
N LEU A 34 2.10 -5.89 -14.58
CA LEU A 34 1.28 -5.69 -13.38
C LEU A 34 2.16 -5.55 -12.13
N ALA A 35 3.24 -6.31 -12.01
CA ALA A 35 4.18 -6.18 -10.89
C ALA A 35 4.87 -4.80 -10.87
N GLU A 36 5.28 -4.25 -12.02
CA GLU A 36 5.83 -2.90 -12.09
C GLU A 36 4.81 -1.85 -11.62
N ARG A 37 3.56 -1.94 -12.07
CA ARG A 37 2.47 -1.06 -11.63
C ARG A 37 2.17 -1.15 -10.14
N VAL A 38 2.39 -2.31 -9.51
CA VAL A 38 2.25 -2.46 -8.04
C VAL A 38 3.30 -1.59 -7.33
N LEU A 39 4.54 -1.57 -7.81
CA LEU A 39 5.60 -0.74 -7.23
C LEU A 39 5.32 0.76 -7.42
N GLU A 40 4.81 1.16 -8.58
CA GLU A 40 4.40 2.56 -8.82
C GLU A 40 3.26 2.96 -7.89
N LYS A 41 2.23 2.11 -7.78
CA LYS A 41 1.05 2.40 -6.96
C LYS A 41 1.37 2.41 -5.46
N SER A 42 2.32 1.60 -4.99
CA SER A 42 2.73 1.59 -3.58
C SER A 42 3.36 2.91 -3.12
N GLN A 43 3.92 3.71 -4.04
CA GLN A 43 4.44 5.04 -3.72
C GLN A 43 3.34 6.03 -3.31
N GLU A 44 2.08 5.78 -3.69
CA GLU A 44 0.93 6.60 -3.28
C GLU A 44 0.61 6.45 -1.77
N MET A 45 1.10 5.41 -1.09
CA MET A 45 0.79 5.15 0.31
C MET A 45 1.40 6.15 1.29
N GLU A 46 2.65 6.54 1.09
CA GLU A 46 3.35 7.44 2.00
C GLU A 46 2.67 8.82 2.11
N PRO A 47 2.34 9.53 1.02
CA PRO A 47 1.65 10.81 1.14
C PRO A 47 0.26 10.67 1.77
N LEU A 48 -0.46 9.57 1.49
CA LEU A 48 -1.79 9.33 2.05
C LEU A 48 -1.74 9.03 3.56
N GLU A 49 -0.75 8.25 4.01
CA GLU A 49 -0.49 8.01 5.44
C GLU A 49 -0.16 9.33 6.15
N ASN A 50 0.72 10.14 5.58
CA ASN A 50 1.12 11.43 6.15
C ASN A 50 -0.07 12.40 6.26
N GLU A 51 -0.97 12.43 5.28
CA GLU A 51 -2.21 13.20 5.35
C GLU A 51 -3.09 12.73 6.51
N ALA A 52 -3.27 11.42 6.66
CA ALA A 52 -4.08 10.83 7.73
C ALA A 52 -3.49 11.10 9.13
N VAL A 53 -2.18 10.96 9.28
CA VAL A 53 -1.47 11.23 10.54
C VAL A 53 -1.59 12.70 10.92
N THR A 54 -1.35 13.62 9.99
CA THR A 54 -1.49 15.06 10.23
C THR A 54 -2.92 15.38 10.67
N TYR A 55 -3.90 14.83 9.97
CA TYR A 55 -5.31 15.02 10.30
C TYR A 55 -5.63 14.56 11.72
N ILE A 56 -5.11 13.42 12.17
CA ILE A 56 -5.39 12.90 13.52
C ILE A 56 -4.71 13.76 14.60
N LEU A 57 -3.48 14.22 14.37
CA LEU A 57 -2.72 15.04 15.32
C LEU A 57 -3.40 16.37 15.64
N GLU A 58 -4.09 16.95 14.67
CA GLU A 58 -4.80 18.23 14.82
C GLU A 58 -6.10 18.14 15.66
N ARG A 59 -6.56 16.93 16.01
CA ARG A 59 -7.86 16.70 16.68
C ARG A 59 -7.78 16.72 18.20
N GLY A 60 -6.58 16.79 18.77
CA GLY A 60 -6.39 16.82 20.22
C GLY A 60 -6.96 15.58 20.93
N LEU A 61 -6.81 14.41 20.32
CA LEU A 61 -7.22 13.14 20.91
C LEU A 61 -6.39 12.81 22.16
N GLU A 62 -6.95 11.97 23.04
CA GLU A 62 -6.20 11.36 24.13
C GLU A 62 -5.00 10.57 23.59
N MET A 63 -3.92 10.53 24.38
CA MET A 63 -2.66 9.91 23.94
C MET A 63 -2.83 8.44 23.54
N GLU A 64 -3.66 7.70 24.27
CA GLU A 64 -3.97 6.30 23.98
C GLU A 64 -4.62 6.13 22.59
N ASP A 65 -5.65 6.93 22.30
CA ASP A 65 -6.34 6.91 21.01
C ASP A 65 -5.40 7.31 19.85
N LEU A 66 -4.56 8.32 20.07
CA LEU A 66 -3.57 8.75 19.09
C LEU A 66 -2.57 7.64 18.74
N VAL A 67 -2.04 6.94 19.75
CA VAL A 67 -1.10 5.83 19.56
C VAL A 67 -1.78 4.67 18.83
N ASN A 68 -2.98 4.29 19.25
CA ASN A 68 -3.74 3.20 18.63
C ASN A 68 -4.05 3.49 17.15
N LEU A 69 -4.47 4.71 16.83
CA LEU A 69 -4.70 5.13 15.45
C LEU A 69 -3.42 5.16 14.63
N ARG A 70 -2.31 5.68 15.18
CA ARG A 70 -1.02 5.70 14.47
C ARG A 70 -0.56 4.28 14.14
N LEU A 71 -0.64 3.37 15.10
CA LEU A 71 -0.29 1.96 14.89
C LEU A 71 -1.16 1.30 13.81
N THR A 72 -2.45 1.66 13.77
CA THR A 72 -3.38 1.19 12.73
C THR A 72 -2.94 1.66 11.35
N LEU A 73 -2.69 2.96 11.17
CA LEU A 73 -2.27 3.52 9.88
C LEU A 73 -0.95 2.92 9.38
N VAL A 74 0.05 2.78 10.27
CA VAL A 74 1.33 2.16 9.91
C VAL A 74 1.14 0.69 9.55
N SER A 75 0.23 -0.02 10.23
CA SER A 75 -0.06 -1.42 9.91
C SER A 75 -0.68 -1.59 8.52
N ILE A 76 -1.58 -0.68 8.13
CA ILE A 76 -2.16 -0.64 6.78
C ILE A 76 -1.08 -0.37 5.74
N LYS A 77 -0.21 0.63 5.98
CA LYS A 77 0.93 0.91 5.07
C LYS A 77 1.84 -0.31 4.87
N ARG A 78 2.16 -1.05 5.93
CA ARG A 78 2.99 -2.26 5.82
C ARG A 78 2.37 -3.33 4.90
N VAL A 79 1.05 -3.42 4.79
CA VAL A 79 0.40 -4.34 3.83
C VAL A 79 0.80 -3.98 2.40
N SER A 80 0.82 -2.69 2.06
CA SER A 80 1.28 -2.22 0.75
C SER A 80 2.79 -2.42 0.55
N GLU A 81 3.61 -2.26 1.59
CA GLU A 81 5.06 -2.52 1.50
C GLU A 81 5.32 -3.99 1.21
N TYR A 82 4.64 -4.90 1.92
CA TYR A 82 4.74 -6.35 1.66
C TYR A 82 4.18 -6.75 0.29
N ALA A 83 3.16 -6.06 -0.20
CA ALA A 83 2.69 -6.23 -1.58
C ALA A 83 3.75 -5.79 -2.60
N GLY A 84 4.51 -4.74 -2.30
CA GLY A 84 5.69 -4.34 -3.06
C GLY A 84 6.75 -5.45 -3.10
N ASP A 85 7.08 -6.04 -1.94
CA ASP A 85 8.03 -7.16 -1.88
C ASP A 85 7.58 -8.35 -2.75
N ILE A 86 6.27 -8.66 -2.77
CA ILE A 86 5.71 -9.67 -3.67
C ILE A 86 5.95 -9.30 -5.13
N ALA A 87 5.67 -8.05 -5.51
CA ALA A 87 5.89 -7.58 -6.87
C ALA A 87 7.36 -7.64 -7.29
N GLU A 88 8.31 -7.28 -6.41
CA GLU A 88 9.74 -7.44 -6.67
C GLU A 88 10.13 -8.91 -6.95
N VAL A 89 9.55 -9.86 -6.20
CA VAL A 89 9.74 -11.29 -6.47
C VAL A 89 9.20 -11.66 -7.86
N VAL A 90 8.03 -11.15 -8.27
CA VAL A 90 7.46 -11.40 -9.59
C VAL A 90 8.35 -10.87 -10.70
N LEU A 91 8.83 -9.63 -10.57
CA LEU A 91 9.75 -9.02 -11.54
C LEU A 91 11.01 -9.89 -11.71
N ASN A 92 11.60 -10.33 -10.60
CA ASN A 92 12.77 -11.21 -10.61
C ASN A 92 12.49 -12.58 -11.26
N LEU A 93 11.31 -13.15 -11.04
CA LEU A 93 10.91 -14.44 -11.63
C LEU A 93 10.59 -14.36 -13.14
N THR A 94 10.28 -13.17 -13.65
CA THR A 94 9.70 -12.99 -14.99
C THR A 94 10.59 -12.18 -15.93
N VAL A 95 11.67 -11.57 -15.43
CA VAL A 95 12.60 -10.73 -16.21
C VAL A 95 13.13 -11.39 -17.48
N ASP A 96 13.54 -12.68 -17.42
CA ASP A 96 14.08 -13.38 -18.59
C ASP A 96 13.03 -13.51 -19.71
N LYS A 97 11.76 -13.72 -19.34
CA LYS A 97 10.65 -13.82 -20.29
C LYS A 97 10.31 -12.47 -20.88
N ALA A 98 10.37 -11.41 -20.08
CA ALA A 98 10.09 -10.05 -20.53
C ALA A 98 11.17 -9.53 -21.50
N VAL A 99 12.46 -9.72 -21.18
CA VAL A 99 13.58 -9.28 -22.02
C VAL A 99 13.66 -10.07 -23.34
N SER A 100 13.29 -11.35 -23.34
CA SER A 100 13.28 -12.17 -24.56
C SER A 100 12.16 -11.82 -25.55
N GLN A 101 11.18 -11.00 -25.14
CA GLN A 101 10.11 -10.52 -26.02
C GLN A 101 10.39 -9.14 -26.62
N VAL A 102 11.53 -8.51 -26.28
CA VAL A 102 11.99 -7.28 -26.94
C VAL A 102 12.76 -7.69 -28.22
N PRO A 103 12.33 -7.25 -29.43
CA PRO A 103 12.97 -7.61 -30.69
C PRO A 103 14.39 -7.06 -30.86
#